data_AF-A0A7S0P6N7-F1
#
_entry.id   AF-A0A7S0P6N7-F1
#
_cell.length_a   1.000
_cell.length_b   1.000
_cell.length_c   1.000
_cell.angle_alpha   90.00
_cell.angle_beta   90.00
_cell.angle_gamma   90.00
#
_symmetry.space_group_name_H-M   'P 1'
#
loop_
_entity.id
_entity.type
_entity.pdbx_description
1 polymer ?
#
loop_
_entity_poly.entity_id
_entity_poly.type
_entity_poly.pdbx_seq_one_letter_code
_entity_poly.pdbx_strand_id
1 'polypeptide(L)'
;FQYIGRDKPHNIELETKMKPFIPDYIPAVGEIDPFVKVPRPDAKPDHLGLNTLDEPAASQSDPTVFTLQLRAVTKSSGAQPMLVRSVDNAEKNPKVISNWINSINDLHRHKPAPSVRYSKP
;
A
#
# COMPACT_ATOMS: atom_id res chain seq x y z
N PHE A 1 22.55 47.38 22.61
CA PHE A 1 23.36 46.15 22.82
C PHE A 1 23.63 45.80 24.29
N GLN A 2 23.43 46.69 25.28
CA GLN A 2 23.77 46.42 26.70
C GLN A 2 22.90 45.39 27.44
N TYR A 3 21.72 45.04 26.93
CA TYR A 3 20.78 44.15 27.64
C TYR A 3 20.88 42.67 27.23
N ILE A 4 21.56 42.37 26.12
CA ILE A 4 21.64 41.01 25.55
C ILE A 4 22.57 40.10 26.38
N GLY A 5 23.61 40.67 27.03
CA GLY A 5 24.57 39.89 27.82
C GLY A 5 24.11 39.51 29.23
N ARG A 6 22.91 39.93 29.65
CA ARG A 6 22.38 39.63 30.99
C ARG A 6 21.56 38.35 31.05
N ASP A 7 21.08 37.88 29.91
CA ASP A 7 20.29 36.65 29.88
C ASP A 7 21.25 35.46 29.75
N LYS A 8 21.41 34.71 30.84
CA LYS A 8 22.15 33.46 30.85
C LYS A 8 21.13 32.33 30.88
N PRO A 9 21.15 31.41 29.89
CA PRO A 9 20.25 30.26 29.92
C PRO A 9 20.51 29.46 31.19
N HIS A 10 19.46 29.20 31.95
CA HIS A 10 19.54 28.36 33.14
C HIS A 10 19.77 26.93 32.67
N ASN A 11 20.87 26.33 33.13
CA ASN A 11 21.16 24.94 32.84
C ASN A 11 20.34 24.07 33.80
N ILE A 12 19.18 23.62 33.34
CA ILE A 12 18.30 22.74 34.11
C ILE A 12 18.70 21.31 33.78
N GLU A 13 19.35 20.62 34.72
CA GLU A 13 19.58 19.18 34.61
C GLU A 13 18.25 18.46 34.81
N LEU A 14 17.70 17.95 33.70
CA LEU A 14 16.48 17.16 33.72
C LEU A 14 16.82 15.73 34.16
N GLU A 15 16.26 15.29 35.29
CA GLU A 15 16.35 13.89 35.71
C GLU A 15 15.78 12.98 34.61
N THR A 16 16.64 12.10 34.08
CA THR A 16 16.23 11.13 33.08
C THR A 16 15.49 9.98 33.77
N LYS A 17 14.17 10.07 33.84
CA LYS A 17 13.34 8.97 34.38
C LYS A 17 13.31 7.83 33.37
N MET A 18 14.07 6.77 33.64
CA MET A 18 13.93 5.49 32.93
C MET A 18 12.57 4.89 33.26
N LYS A 19 11.61 5.04 32.34
CA LYS A 19 10.35 4.29 32.38
C LYS A 19 10.47 3.10 31.44
N PRO A 20 10.08 1.88 31.85
CA PRO A 20 9.95 0.77 30.93
C PRO A 20 9.02 1.17 29.79
N PHE A 21 9.48 1.00 28.55
CA PHE A 21 8.62 1.12 27.39
C PHE A 21 7.69 -0.08 27.38
N ILE A 22 6.42 0.14 27.71
CA ILE A 22 5.35 -0.85 27.57
C ILE A 22 4.59 -0.44 26.31
N PRO A 23 4.72 -1.17 25.20
CA PRO A 23 3.96 -0.87 24.00
C PRO A 23 2.46 -1.03 24.30
N ASP A 24 1.65 -0.08 23.85
CA ASP A 24 0.18 -0.18 23.97
C ASP A 24 -0.39 -1.35 23.15
N TYR A 25 0.39 -1.85 22.17
CA TYR A 25 0.00 -2.93 21.28
C TYR A 25 1.12 -3.96 21.18
N ILE A 26 0.79 -5.22 21.45
CA ILE A 26 1.64 -6.36 21.16
C ILE A 26 1.35 -6.78 19.72
N PRO A 27 2.37 -6.95 18.85
CA PRO A 27 2.14 -7.44 17.51
C PRO A 27 1.49 -8.83 17.59
N ALA A 28 0.26 -8.93 17.11
CA ALA A 28 -0.40 -10.21 16.95
C ALA A 28 0.32 -10.95 15.83
N VAL A 29 1.13 -11.95 16.18
CA VAL A 29 1.55 -12.97 15.23
C VAL A 29 0.28 -13.78 14.95
N GLY A 30 -0.30 -13.61 13.77
CA GLY A 30 -1.47 -14.37 13.36
C GLY A 30 -1.21 -15.87 13.46
N GLU A 31 -2.26 -16.66 13.71
CA GLU A 31 -2.14 -18.11 13.66
C GLU A 31 -1.65 -18.56 12.28
N ILE A 32 -0.82 -19.60 12.26
CA ILE A 32 -0.35 -20.22 11.02
C ILE A 32 -1.58 -20.85 10.36
N ASP A 33 -1.98 -20.37 9.18
CA ASP A 33 -3.04 -21.01 8.38
C ASP A 33 -2.64 -22.48 8.16
N PRO A 34 -3.42 -23.46 8.65
CA PRO A 34 -3.07 -24.87 8.50
C PRO A 34 -3.24 -25.37 7.05
N PHE A 35 -3.58 -24.48 6.11
CA PHE A 35 -3.87 -24.80 4.70
C PHE A 35 -4.99 -25.83 4.53
N VAL A 36 -5.87 -25.96 5.54
CA VAL A 36 -7.04 -26.84 5.48
C VAL A 36 -8.13 -26.13 4.68
N LYS A 37 -8.11 -26.32 3.35
CA LYS A 37 -9.13 -25.79 2.44
C LYS A 37 -10.19 -26.86 2.17
N VAL A 38 -11.46 -26.44 2.15
CA VAL A 38 -12.56 -27.31 1.71
C VAL A 38 -12.35 -27.60 0.22
N PRO A 39 -12.29 -28.86 -0.21
CA PRO A 39 -12.09 -29.17 -1.63
C PRO A 39 -13.27 -28.66 -2.43
N ARG A 40 -13.00 -28.27 -3.68
CA ARG A 40 -14.05 -27.80 -4.58
C ARG A 40 -15.16 -28.86 -4.71
N PRO A 41 -16.43 -28.45 -4.72
CA PRO A 41 -17.56 -29.37 -4.85
C PRO A 41 -17.59 -30.11 -6.20
N ASP A 42 -16.85 -29.63 -7.20
CA ASP A 42 -16.72 -30.25 -8.52
C ASP A 42 -15.51 -31.19 -8.66
N ALA A 43 -14.82 -31.51 -7.56
CA ALA A 43 -13.65 -32.41 -7.49
C ALA A 43 -12.46 -32.02 -8.38
N LYS A 44 -12.43 -30.79 -8.91
CA LYS A 44 -11.27 -30.26 -9.63
C LYS A 44 -10.18 -29.87 -8.64
N PRO A 45 -8.90 -29.95 -9.03
CA PRO A 45 -7.81 -29.50 -8.18
C PRO A 45 -7.98 -28.02 -7.84
N ASP A 46 -7.78 -27.69 -6.56
CA ASP A 46 -7.69 -26.31 -6.09
C ASP A 46 -6.22 -25.92 -5.94
N HIS A 47 -5.88 -24.76 -6.47
CA HIS A 47 -4.53 -24.20 -6.44
C HIS A 47 -4.48 -22.84 -5.74
N LEU A 48 -5.58 -22.42 -5.10
CA LEU A 48 -5.62 -21.23 -4.28
C LEU A 48 -4.67 -21.38 -3.07
N GLY A 49 -3.91 -20.33 -2.76
CA GLY A 49 -2.81 -20.36 -1.80
C GLY A 49 -1.50 -20.98 -2.33
N LEU A 50 -1.54 -21.75 -3.42
CA LEU A 50 -0.33 -22.33 -4.05
C LEU A 50 0.17 -21.48 -5.23
N ASN A 51 -0.71 -21.18 -6.18
CA ASN A 51 -0.39 -20.37 -7.37
C ASN A 51 -0.79 -18.90 -7.22
N THR A 52 -1.72 -18.63 -6.31
CA THR A 52 -2.35 -17.32 -6.19
C THR A 52 -2.76 -17.09 -4.75
N LEU A 53 -2.52 -15.89 -4.24
CA LEU A 53 -2.77 -15.56 -2.84
C LEU A 53 -4.26 -15.68 -2.50
N ASP A 54 -4.55 -16.36 -1.38
CA ASP A 54 -5.90 -16.45 -0.83
C ASP A 54 -6.22 -15.15 -0.08
N GLU A 55 -6.89 -14.23 -0.75
CA GLU A 55 -7.32 -12.96 -0.17
C GLU A 55 -8.68 -13.14 0.52
N PRO A 56 -8.95 -12.46 1.66
CA PRO A 56 -10.22 -12.57 2.38
C PRO A 56 -11.44 -12.06 1.58
N ALA A 57 -11.22 -11.50 0.39
CA ALA A 57 -12.26 -11.02 -0.50
C ALA A 57 -12.79 -12.17 -1.38
N ALA A 58 -14.12 -12.23 -1.55
CA ALA A 58 -14.78 -13.20 -2.43
C ALA A 58 -14.32 -13.10 -3.90
N SER A 59 -13.81 -11.92 -4.31
CA SER A 59 -13.14 -11.70 -5.58
C SER A 59 -11.71 -11.26 -5.33
N GLN A 60 -10.77 -11.97 -5.92
CA GLN A 60 -9.36 -11.65 -5.83
C GLN A 60 -9.02 -10.31 -6.49
N SER A 61 -8.06 -9.59 -5.92
CA SER A 61 -7.54 -8.34 -6.48
C SER A 61 -6.89 -8.55 -7.86
N ASP A 62 -6.97 -7.52 -8.72
CA ASP A 62 -6.20 -7.50 -9.97
C ASP A 62 -4.71 -7.31 -9.64
N PRO A 63 -3.84 -8.28 -9.99
CA PRO A 63 -2.41 -8.22 -9.65
C PRO A 63 -1.70 -7.01 -10.27
N THR A 64 -2.18 -6.51 -11.42
CA THR A 64 -1.62 -5.33 -12.11
C THR A 64 -1.93 -4.06 -11.33
N VAL A 65 -3.18 -3.91 -10.91
CA VAL A 65 -3.64 -2.76 -10.11
C VAL A 65 -2.95 -2.76 -8.75
N PHE A 66 -2.88 -3.92 -8.09
CA PHE A 66 -2.22 -4.05 -6.80
C PHE A 66 -0.73 -3.71 -6.87
N THR A 67 -0.02 -4.20 -7.89
CA THR A 67 1.39 -3.85 -8.13
C THR A 67 1.57 -2.34 -8.33
N LEU A 68 0.64 -1.70 -9.06
CA LEU A 68 0.67 -0.26 -9.31
C LEU A 68 0.41 0.55 -8.03
N GLN A 69 -0.50 0.09 -7.18
CA GLN A 69 -0.76 0.66 -5.85
C GLN A 69 0.47 0.53 -4.94
N LEU A 70 1.09 -0.66 -4.88
CA LEU A 70 2.31 -0.87 -4.09
C LEU A 70 3.44 0.08 -4.50
N ARG A 71 3.65 0.30 -5.82
CA ARG A 71 4.64 1.28 -6.29
C ARG A 71 4.31 2.70 -5.86
N ALA A 72 3.04 3.10 -5.95
CA ALA A 72 2.61 4.42 -5.53
C ALA A 72 2.84 4.65 -4.02
N VAL A 73 2.55 3.65 -3.19
CA VAL A 73 2.72 3.71 -1.72
C VAL A 73 4.20 3.68 -1.33
N THR A 74 4.98 2.76 -1.90
CA THR A 74 6.41 2.59 -1.57
C THR A 74 7.30 3.68 -2.17
N LYS A 75 6.74 4.53 -3.05
CA LYS A 75 7.48 5.50 -3.87
C LYS A 75 8.65 4.84 -4.62
N SER A 76 8.55 3.55 -4.91
CA SER A 76 9.60 2.80 -5.57
C SER A 76 9.49 3.01 -7.08
N SER A 77 10.50 3.68 -7.63
CA SER A 77 10.68 3.91 -9.07
C SER A 77 11.47 2.78 -9.75
N GLY A 78 11.68 1.65 -9.06
CA GLY A 78 12.51 0.54 -9.52
C GLY A 78 11.97 -0.11 -10.80
N ALA A 79 12.89 -0.37 -11.74
CA ALA A 79 12.69 -0.91 -13.09
C ALA A 79 12.21 -2.37 -13.15
N GLN A 80 11.32 -2.78 -12.26
CA GLN A 80 10.70 -4.10 -12.38
C GLN A 80 9.74 -4.07 -13.57
N PRO A 81 9.79 -5.06 -14.48
CA PRO A 81 8.87 -5.13 -15.61
C PRO A 81 7.44 -5.13 -15.06
N MET A 82 6.66 -4.14 -15.47
CA MET A 82 5.26 -4.05 -15.09
C MET A 82 4.51 -5.04 -15.97
N LEU A 83 3.84 -6.02 -15.37
CA LEU A 83 2.98 -6.92 -16.12
C LEU A 83 1.81 -6.10 -16.67
N VAL A 84 1.79 -5.85 -17.98
CA VAL A 84 0.67 -5.20 -18.64
C VAL A 84 -0.29 -6.28 -19.10
N ARG A 85 -1.44 -6.38 -18.46
CA ARG A 85 -2.52 -7.30 -18.85
C ARG A 85 -3.17 -6.83 -20.14
N SER A 86 -3.29 -7.71 -21.13
CA SER A 86 -4.16 -7.51 -22.29
C SER A 86 -5.58 -8.00 -21.97
N VAL A 87 -6.59 -7.35 -22.57
CA VAL A 87 -7.98 -7.79 -22.49
C VAL A 87 -8.39 -8.31 -23.87
N ASP A 88 -8.58 -9.62 -23.97
CA ASP A 88 -9.04 -10.24 -25.21
C ASP A 88 -10.54 -9.93 -25.43
N ASN A 89 -10.92 -9.61 -26.67
CA ASN A 89 -12.30 -9.23 -27.05
C ASN A 89 -12.89 -8.11 -26.17
N ALA A 90 -12.15 -7.00 -26.00
CA ALA A 90 -12.56 -5.87 -25.16
C ALA A 90 -13.97 -5.33 -25.50
N GLU A 91 -14.37 -5.37 -26.77
CA GLU A 91 -15.70 -5.00 -27.26
C GLU A 91 -16.85 -5.81 -26.63
N LYS A 92 -16.60 -7.06 -26.25
CA LYS A 92 -17.59 -7.96 -25.64
C LYS A 92 -17.58 -7.89 -24.11
N ASN A 93 -16.58 -7.23 -23.54
CA ASN A 93 -16.32 -7.21 -22.09
C ASN A 93 -16.23 -5.77 -21.55
N PRO A 94 -17.26 -4.91 -21.74
CA PRO A 94 -17.23 -3.51 -21.31
C PRO A 94 -17.05 -3.35 -19.79
N LYS A 95 -17.51 -4.33 -19.01
CA LYS A 95 -17.38 -4.35 -17.54
C LYS A 95 -15.93 -4.39 -17.07
N VAL A 96 -15.06 -5.11 -17.79
CA VAL A 96 -13.63 -5.20 -17.44
C VAL A 96 -12.97 -3.84 -17.64
N ILE A 97 -13.36 -3.13 -18.71
CA ILE A 97 -12.86 -1.80 -19.03
C ILE A 97 -13.31 -0.79 -17.96
N SER A 98 -14.60 -0.77 -17.61
CA SER A 98 -15.12 0.14 -16.57
C SER A 98 -14.45 -0.10 -15.21
N ASN A 99 -14.23 -1.36 -14.85
CA ASN A 99 -13.55 -1.70 -13.60
C ASN A 99 -12.11 -1.20 -13.59
N TRP A 100 -11.36 -1.41 -14.68
CA TRP A 100 -10.00 -0.92 -14.80
C TRP A 100 -9.94 0.62 -14.71
N ILE A 101 -10.83 1.33 -15.40
CA ILE A 101 -10.92 2.80 -15.34
C ILE A 101 -11.11 3.27 -13.89
N ASN A 102 -12.06 2.66 -13.16
CA ASN A 102 -12.32 3.00 -11.77
C ASN A 102 -11.10 2.77 -10.88
N SER A 103 -10.43 1.62 -11.03
CA SER A 103 -9.22 1.30 -10.26
C SER A 103 -8.07 2.28 -10.51
N ILE A 104 -7.87 2.73 -11.75
CA ILE A 104 -6.84 3.72 -12.08
C ILE A 104 -7.21 5.11 -11.55
N ASN A 105 -8.49 5.49 -11.62
CA ASN A 105 -8.95 6.75 -11.03
C ASN A 105 -8.72 6.77 -9.51
N ASP A 106 -9.04 5.70 -8.80
CA ASP A 106 -8.81 5.59 -7.36
C ASP A 106 -7.32 5.65 -6.99
N LEU A 107 -6.44 5.01 -7.78
CA LEU A 107 -5.00 5.13 -7.62
C LEU A 107 -4.53 6.59 -7.73
N HIS A 108 -5.07 7.33 -8.69
CA HIS A 108 -4.68 8.73 -8.93
C HIS A 108 -5.36 9.74 -8.01
N ARG A 109 -6.43 9.35 -7.30
CA ARG A 109 -7.16 10.22 -6.37
C ARG A 109 -6.27 10.87 -5.30
N HIS A 110 -5.18 10.19 -4.93
CA HIS A 110 -4.24 10.65 -3.90
C HIS A 110 -3.02 11.40 -4.47
N LYS A 111 -2.90 11.50 -5.80
CA LYS A 111 -1.82 12.28 -6.43
C LYS A 111 -2.20 13.77 -6.44
N PRO A 112 -1.33 14.67 -5.98
CA PRO A 112 -1.56 16.10 -6.12
C PRO A 112 -1.62 16.47 -7.60
N ALA A 113 -2.45 17.46 -7.93
CA ALA A 113 -2.55 17.96 -9.30
C ALA A 113 -1.16 18.42 -9.80
N PRO A 114 -0.81 18.15 -11.06
CA PRO A 114 0.46 18.60 -11.62
C PRO A 114 0.55 20.12 -11.53
N SER A 115 1.58 20.62 -10.84
CA SER A 115 1.86 22.05 -10.76
C SER A 115 2.70 22.45 -11.97
N VAL A 116 2.10 23.26 -12.86
CA VAL A 116 2.84 23.89 -13.97
C VAL A 116 3.55 25.12 -13.42
N ARG A 117 4.88 25.08 -13.35
CA ARG A 117 5.70 26.26 -13.06
C ARG A 117 6.13 26.88 -14.39
N TYR A 118 5.49 27.99 -14.75
CA TYR A 118 5.92 28.80 -15.88
C TYR A 118 7.25 29.48 -15.55
N SER A 119 8.28 29.23 -16.35
CA SER A 119 9.56 29.93 -16.24
C SER A 119 9.53 31.22 -17.07
N LYS A 120 9.01 32.30 -16.46
CA LYS A 120 8.98 33.69 -16.97
C LYS A 120 8.12 33.92 -18.23
N PRO A 121 7.71 35.18 -18.50
CA PRO A 121 6.72 35.52 -19.53
C PRO A 121 7.19 35.22 -20.95
#